data_AF-A0A1E5VQF3-F1
#
_entry.id   AF-A0A1E5VQF3-F1
#
_cell.length_a   1.000
_cell.length_b   1.000
_cell.length_c   1.000
_cell.angle_alpha   90.00
_cell.angle_beta   90.00
_cell.angle_gamma   90.00
#
_symmetry.space_group_name_H-M   'P 1'
#
loop_
_entity.id
_entity.type
_entity.pdbx_description
1 polymer ?
#
loop_
_entity_poly.entity_id
_entity_poly.type
_entity_poly.pdbx_seq_one_letter_code
_entity_poly.pdbx_strand_id
1 'polypeptide(L)'
;MVAVSGAEAVSVALLFSFGFICARFLLDRLVYKPLAVYLFNTKASKLMNDEARQAKIVKFSESIWKLTYYASVQAWVLMIIKQEPWSLDTMQYFDGWPNQPVAFFRIGTIILALHDASDVFLETAKLCNCCPCNASYHSITFLRKLDEFPTTLYYIFNTMLLTLLVFHVYWWKLIYSEDED
;
A
#
# COMPACT_ATOMS: atom_id res chain seq x y z
N MET A 1 -6.10 17.73 -23.80
CA MET A 1 -5.92 16.33 -23.38
C MET A 1 -5.64 15.54 -24.65
N VAL A 2 -4.38 15.15 -24.91
CA VAL A 2 -4.01 14.40 -26.12
C VAL A 2 -4.51 12.97 -25.95
N ALA A 3 -5.39 12.52 -26.85
CA ALA A 3 -5.87 11.14 -26.87
C ALA A 3 -4.69 10.21 -27.21
N VAL A 4 -4.14 9.58 -26.19
CA VAL A 4 -3.14 8.52 -26.35
C VAL A 4 -3.83 7.37 -27.08
N SER A 5 -3.31 6.97 -28.24
CA SER A 5 -3.89 5.84 -28.99
C SER A 5 -3.79 4.57 -28.13
N GLY A 6 -4.77 3.67 -28.24
CA GLY A 6 -4.76 2.42 -27.45
C GLY A 6 -3.47 1.61 -27.59
N ALA A 7 -2.79 1.70 -28.75
CA ALA A 7 -1.50 1.04 -29.00
C ALA A 7 -0.34 1.66 -28.21
N GLU A 8 -0.34 2.98 -28.02
CA GLU A 8 0.66 3.69 -27.21
C GLU A 8 0.48 3.34 -25.72
N ALA A 9 -0.77 3.25 -25.24
CA ALA A 9 -1.07 2.86 -23.87
C ALA A 9 -0.61 1.44 -23.55
N VAL A 10 -0.84 0.49 -24.48
CA VAL A 10 -0.36 -0.89 -24.35
C VAL A 10 1.18 -0.93 -24.34
N SER A 11 1.84 -0.17 -25.21
CA SER A 11 3.30 -0.12 -25.28
C SER A 11 3.93 0.42 -23.98
N VAL A 12 3.35 1.50 -23.43
CA VAL A 12 3.76 2.07 -22.14
C VAL A 12 3.55 1.07 -21.00
N ALA A 13 2.42 0.35 -20.97
CA ALA A 13 2.14 -0.66 -19.95
C ALA A 13 3.15 -1.84 -20.00
N LEU A 14 3.52 -2.29 -21.20
CA LEU A 14 4.51 -3.35 -21.39
C LEU A 14 5.91 -2.90 -20.95
N LEU A 15 6.34 -1.69 -21.32
CA LEU A 15 7.60 -1.11 -20.87
C LEU A 15 7.65 -0.95 -19.36
N PHE A 16 6.54 -0.48 -18.76
CA PHE A 16 6.41 -0.36 -17.30
C PHE A 16 6.52 -1.73 -16.62
N SER A 17 5.86 -2.77 -17.14
CA SER A 17 5.92 -4.13 -16.60
C SER A 17 7.33 -4.71 -16.62
N PHE A 18 8.01 -4.66 -17.77
CA PHE A 18 9.40 -5.13 -17.90
C PHE A 18 10.37 -4.32 -17.04
N GLY A 19 10.22 -3.00 -17.04
CA GLY A 19 10.99 -2.09 -16.21
C GLY A 19 10.82 -2.41 -14.72
N PHE A 20 9.60 -2.72 -14.30
CA PHE A 20 9.29 -3.08 -12.92
C PHE A 20 9.92 -4.42 -12.49
N ILE A 21 9.90 -5.43 -13.36
CA ILE A 21 10.60 -6.71 -13.10
C ILE A 21 12.11 -6.47 -12.94
N CYS A 22 12.70 -5.64 -13.81
CA CYS A 22 14.11 -5.28 -13.71
C CYS A 22 14.39 -4.50 -12.42
N ALA A 23 13.55 -3.53 -12.07
CA ALA A 23 13.67 -2.75 -10.85
C ALA A 23 13.56 -3.62 -9.59
N ARG A 24 12.60 -4.57 -9.56
CA ARG A 24 12.45 -5.58 -8.50
C ARG A 24 13.76 -6.32 -8.31
N PHE A 25 14.33 -6.86 -9.39
CA PHE A 25 15.55 -7.65 -9.33
C PHE A 25 16.77 -6.85 -8.86
N LEU A 26 16.93 -5.62 -9.39
CA LEU A 26 18.03 -4.73 -9.03
C LEU A 26 17.93 -4.29 -7.56
N LEU A 27 16.76 -3.81 -7.12
CA LEU A 27 16.55 -3.37 -5.74
C LEU A 27 16.71 -4.52 -4.74
N ASP A 28 16.23 -5.72 -5.09
CA ASP A 28 16.41 -6.91 -4.25
C ASP A 28 17.87 -7.25 -4.04
N ARG A 29 18.65 -7.26 -5.11
CA ARG A 29 20.06 -7.65 -5.08
C ARG A 29 20.97 -6.56 -4.50
N LEU A 30 20.69 -5.29 -4.78
CA LEU A 30 21.56 -4.17 -4.44
C LEU A 30 21.21 -3.52 -3.10
N VAL A 31 19.93 -3.51 -2.73
CA VAL A 31 19.45 -2.76 -1.56
C VAL A 31 18.88 -3.69 -0.51
N TYR A 32 17.84 -4.47 -0.83
CA TYR A 32 17.08 -5.18 0.20
C TYR A 32 17.84 -6.33 0.85
N LYS A 33 18.49 -7.20 0.06
CA LYS A 33 19.31 -8.29 0.63
C LYS A 33 20.53 -7.77 1.39
N PRO A 34 21.33 -6.81 0.88
CA PRO A 34 22.41 -6.22 1.66
C PRO A 34 21.93 -5.55 2.95
N LEU A 35 20.82 -4.80 2.90
CA LEU A 35 20.22 -4.16 4.07
C LEU A 35 19.77 -5.21 5.11
N ALA A 36 19.15 -6.30 4.65
CA ALA A 36 18.74 -7.42 5.49
C ALA A 36 19.96 -8.09 6.16
N VAL A 37 21.00 -8.43 5.40
CA VAL A 37 22.22 -9.05 5.96
C VAL A 37 22.89 -8.13 6.97
N TYR A 38 22.95 -6.82 6.70
CA TYR A 38 23.50 -5.82 7.60
C TYR A 38 22.75 -5.78 8.95
N LEU A 39 21.42 -5.69 8.92
CA LEU A 39 20.57 -5.70 10.12
C LEU A 39 20.69 -6.99 10.94
N PHE A 40 20.86 -8.13 10.26
CA PHE A 40 20.98 -9.45 10.87
C PHE A 40 22.43 -9.84 11.21
N ASN A 41 23.40 -8.92 11.15
CA ASN A 41 24.77 -9.17 11.62
C ASN A 41 24.95 -8.94 13.14
N THR A 42 23.85 -8.70 13.87
CA THR A 42 23.85 -8.46 15.32
C THR A 42 24.16 -9.73 16.13
N LYS A 43 24.68 -9.56 17.36
CA LYS A 43 25.02 -10.67 18.27
C LYS A 43 23.84 -11.62 18.53
N ALA A 44 22.62 -11.09 18.68
CA ALA A 44 21.40 -11.88 18.86
C ALA A 44 21.09 -12.75 17.64
N SER A 45 21.30 -12.24 16.42
CA SER A 45 21.09 -13.00 15.19
C SER A 45 22.16 -14.06 14.92
N LYS A 46 23.37 -13.90 15.49
CA LYS A 46 24.42 -14.93 15.43
C LYS A 46 24.18 -16.11 16.38
N LEU A 47 23.29 -15.96 17.37
CA LEU A 47 22.88 -17.05 18.27
C LEU A 47 21.84 -17.97 17.64
N MET A 48 21.15 -17.53 16.58
CA MET A 48 20.20 -18.35 15.84
C MET A 48 20.92 -19.27 14.85
N ASN A 49 20.32 -20.42 14.54
CA ASN A 49 20.83 -21.31 13.51
C ASN A 49 20.90 -20.59 12.14
N ASP A 50 21.83 -21.02 11.29
CA ASP A 50 22.07 -20.38 9.99
C ASP A 50 20.83 -20.44 9.08
N GLU A 51 20.08 -21.53 9.15
CA GLU A 51 18.87 -21.75 8.36
C GLU A 51 17.74 -20.78 8.73
N ALA A 52 17.39 -20.62 10.02
CA ALA A 52 16.35 -19.68 10.43
C ALA A 52 16.79 -18.23 10.22
N ARG A 53 18.08 -17.94 10.32
CA ARG A 53 18.63 -16.61 9.98
C ARG A 53 18.41 -16.30 8.50
N GLN A 54 18.76 -17.22 7.59
CA GLN A 54 18.54 -17.02 6.16
C GLN A 54 17.05 -16.92 5.82
N ALA A 55 16.20 -17.75 6.43
CA ALA A 55 14.75 -17.67 6.25
C ALA A 55 14.18 -16.31 6.68
N LYS A 56 14.64 -15.74 7.80
CA LYS A 56 14.24 -14.40 8.25
C LYS A 56 14.75 -13.30 7.32
N ILE A 57 15.99 -13.40 6.84
CA ILE A 57 16.56 -12.45 5.87
C ILE A 57 15.73 -12.40 4.58
N VAL A 58 15.37 -13.56 4.03
CA VAL A 58 14.53 -13.65 2.82
C VAL A 58 13.16 -13.03 3.06
N LYS A 59 12.48 -13.40 4.16
CA LYS A 59 11.17 -12.83 4.52
C LYS A 59 11.22 -11.32 4.73
N PHE A 60 12.28 -10.84 5.36
CA PHE A 60 12.52 -9.41 5.56
C PHE A 60 12.74 -8.68 4.23
N SER A 61 13.55 -9.23 3.32
CA SER A 61 13.76 -8.65 1.99
C SER A 61 12.47 -8.58 1.16
N GLU A 62 11.63 -9.61 1.26
CA GLU A 62 10.33 -9.68 0.59
C GLU A 62 9.36 -8.62 1.13
N SER A 63 9.35 -8.43 2.45
CA SER A 63 8.47 -7.46 3.10
C SER A 63 8.93 -6.00 2.89
N ILE A 64 10.25 -5.72 2.83
CA ILE A 64 10.74 -4.37 2.49
C ILE A 64 10.34 -3.99 1.08
N TRP A 65 10.46 -4.92 0.13
CA TRP A 65 10.05 -4.64 -1.24
C TRP A 65 8.57 -4.27 -1.30
N LYS A 66 7.70 -5.06 -0.66
CA LYS A 66 6.25 -4.79 -0.61
C LYS A 66 5.97 -3.44 0.04
N LEU A 67 6.63 -3.14 1.15
CA LEU A 67 6.53 -1.85 1.81
C LEU A 67 6.93 -0.71 0.88
N THR A 68 8.07 -0.85 0.17
CA THR A 68 8.56 0.19 -0.75
C THR A 68 7.59 0.42 -1.89
N TYR A 69 7.02 -0.66 -2.44
CA TYR A 69 6.01 -0.61 -3.49
C TYR A 69 4.75 0.12 -3.00
N TYR A 70 4.14 -0.36 -1.91
CA TYR A 70 2.90 0.24 -1.39
C TYR A 70 3.11 1.69 -0.95
N ALA A 71 4.24 2.02 -0.31
CA ALA A 71 4.55 3.40 0.08
C ALA A 71 4.74 4.33 -1.14
N SER A 72 5.33 3.82 -2.23
CA SER A 72 5.50 4.59 -3.46
C SER A 72 4.16 4.85 -4.15
N VAL A 73 3.31 3.82 -4.25
CA VAL A 73 1.94 3.95 -4.76
C VAL A 73 1.15 4.94 -3.90
N GLN A 74 1.20 4.80 -2.58
CA GLN A 74 0.53 5.71 -1.65
C GLN A 74 1.01 7.15 -1.83
N ALA A 75 2.32 7.39 -1.93
CA ALA A 75 2.87 8.73 -2.16
C ALA A 75 2.41 9.32 -3.49
N TRP A 76 2.33 8.50 -4.54
CA TRP A 76 1.85 8.92 -5.85
C TRP A 76 0.36 9.25 -5.84
N VAL A 77 -0.48 8.41 -5.22
CA VAL A 77 -1.91 8.67 -5.03
C VAL A 77 -2.14 9.95 -4.24
N LEU A 78 -1.41 10.16 -3.15
CA LEU A 78 -1.48 11.40 -2.37
C LEU A 78 -1.02 12.63 -3.17
N MET A 79 -0.04 12.47 -4.07
CA MET A 79 0.41 13.54 -4.95
C MET A 79 -0.69 13.92 -5.95
N ILE A 80 -1.41 12.95 -6.51
CA ILE A 80 -2.56 13.18 -7.41
C ILE A 80 -3.69 13.88 -6.66
N ILE A 81 -4.04 13.37 -5.47
CA ILE A 81 -5.10 13.95 -4.64
C ILE A 81 -4.76 15.42 -4.30
N LYS A 82 -3.51 15.72 -3.92
CA LYS A 82 -3.09 17.09 -3.58
C LYS A 82 -3.14 18.08 -4.75
N GLN A 83 -3.13 17.62 -5.99
CA GLN A 83 -3.26 18.50 -7.16
C GLN A 83 -4.71 18.98 -7.36
N GLU A 84 -5.67 18.30 -6.73
CA GLU A 84 -7.07 18.61 -6.86
C GLU A 84 -7.56 19.57 -5.77
N PRO A 85 -8.23 20.68 -6.12
CA PRO A 85 -8.67 21.70 -5.16
C PRO A 85 -9.75 21.19 -4.19
N TRP A 86 -10.56 20.20 -4.60
CA TRP A 86 -11.57 19.56 -3.74
C TRP A 86 -10.99 18.70 -2.62
N SER A 87 -9.71 18.33 -2.69
CA SER A 87 -9.08 17.46 -1.69
C SER A 87 -8.76 18.18 -0.38
N LEU A 88 -8.61 19.50 -0.44
CA LEU A 88 -8.22 20.35 0.70
C LEU A 88 -9.38 21.18 1.25
N ASP A 89 -10.50 21.25 0.52
CA ASP A 89 -11.68 22.02 0.88
C ASP A 89 -12.91 21.11 0.94
N THR A 90 -13.37 20.85 2.17
CA THR A 90 -14.55 20.02 2.45
C THR A 90 -15.81 20.58 1.81
N MET A 91 -15.92 21.90 1.59
CA MET A 91 -17.09 22.49 0.96
C MET A 91 -17.12 22.18 -0.54
N GLN A 92 -15.96 22.20 -1.20
CA GLN A 92 -15.85 21.78 -2.60
C GLN A 92 -16.04 20.29 -2.78
N TYR A 93 -15.72 19.48 -1.75
CA TYR A 93 -15.97 18.04 -1.76
C TYR A 93 -17.45 17.71 -1.90
N PHE A 94 -18.33 18.45 -1.20
CA PHE A 94 -19.79 18.29 -1.24
C PHE A 94 -20.48 19.11 -2.33
N ASP A 95 -19.72 19.84 -3.15
CA ASP A 95 -20.28 20.64 -4.23
C ASP A 95 -20.95 19.72 -5.27
N GLY A 96 -22.22 19.99 -5.58
CA GLY A 96 -23.03 19.17 -6.50
C GLY A 96 -23.77 17.98 -5.88
N TRP A 97 -23.68 17.76 -4.57
CA TRP A 97 -24.53 16.78 -3.87
C TRP A 97 -26.01 17.22 -3.86
N PRO A 98 -27.01 16.34 -4.07
CA PRO A 98 -26.92 14.86 -4.16
C PRO A 98 -26.81 14.26 -5.58
N ASN A 99 -26.80 15.05 -6.66
CA ASN A 99 -27.21 14.56 -7.99
C ASN A 99 -26.06 14.39 -9.01
N GLN A 100 -24.84 13.94 -8.63
CA GLN A 100 -23.69 13.93 -9.57
C GLN A 100 -22.70 12.75 -9.44
N PRO A 101 -22.11 12.28 -10.57
CA PRO A 101 -21.11 11.20 -10.60
C PRO A 101 -19.71 11.59 -10.11
N VAL A 102 -19.37 12.89 -10.05
CA VAL A 102 -18.01 13.34 -9.66
C VAL A 102 -17.71 13.18 -8.17
N ALA A 103 -18.71 13.34 -7.30
CA ALA A 103 -18.56 13.07 -5.86
C ALA A 103 -18.24 11.59 -5.59
N PHE A 104 -18.78 10.69 -6.41
CA PHE A 104 -18.53 9.25 -6.33
C PHE A 104 -17.08 8.89 -6.66
N PHE A 105 -16.50 9.49 -7.70
CA PHE A 105 -15.10 9.31 -8.04
C PHE A 105 -14.14 9.79 -6.93
N ARG A 106 -14.49 10.91 -6.27
CA ARG A 106 -13.73 11.44 -5.12
C ARG A 106 -13.77 10.49 -3.93
N ILE A 107 -14.95 9.98 -3.56
CA ILE A 107 -15.13 8.98 -2.50
C ILE A 107 -14.31 7.72 -2.82
N GLY A 108 -14.44 7.17 -4.03
CA GLY A 108 -13.70 5.98 -4.45
C GLY A 108 -12.17 6.13 -4.38
N THR A 109 -11.66 7.31 -4.73
CA THR A 109 -10.22 7.62 -4.67
C THR A 109 -9.70 7.65 -3.22
N ILE A 110 -10.45 8.26 -2.31
CA ILE A 110 -10.10 8.31 -0.86
C ILE A 110 -10.09 6.89 -0.28
N ILE A 111 -11.08 6.08 -0.64
CA ILE A 111 -11.20 4.70 -0.20
C ILE A 111 -10.00 3.87 -0.64
N LEU A 112 -9.64 3.94 -1.92
CA LEU A 112 -8.49 3.21 -2.46
C LEU A 112 -7.17 3.67 -1.79
N ALA A 113 -7.04 4.97 -1.52
CA ALA A 113 -5.89 5.50 -0.78
C ALA A 113 -5.82 5.01 0.68
N LEU A 114 -6.96 4.81 1.35
CA LEU A 114 -7.04 4.24 2.70
C LEU A 114 -6.73 2.74 2.71
N HIS A 115 -7.16 2.03 1.66
CA HIS A 115 -6.85 0.63 1.45
C HIS A 115 -5.32 0.43 1.36
N ASP A 116 -4.67 1.11 0.42
CA ASP A 116 -3.24 0.95 0.16
C ASP A 116 -2.38 1.38 1.37
N ALA A 117 -2.83 2.39 2.12
CA ALA A 117 -2.17 2.80 3.36
C ALA A 117 -2.19 1.69 4.42
N SER A 118 -3.28 0.92 4.50
CA SER A 118 -3.41 -0.18 5.46
C SER A 118 -2.39 -1.30 5.19
N ASP A 119 -2.14 -1.61 3.92
CA ASP A 119 -1.13 -2.58 3.51
C ASP A 119 0.30 -2.13 3.88
N VAL A 120 0.61 -0.83 3.78
CA VAL A 120 1.88 -0.25 4.25
C VAL A 120 2.08 -0.50 5.75
N PHE A 121 1.05 -0.27 6.56
CA PHE A 121 1.11 -0.50 8.00
C PHE A 121 1.32 -1.98 8.32
N LEU A 122 0.63 -2.89 7.62
CA LEU A 122 0.75 -4.34 7.84
C LEU A 122 2.14 -4.88 7.47
N GLU A 123 2.73 -4.45 6.36
CA GLU A 123 4.08 -4.85 5.99
C GLU A 123 5.12 -4.29 6.97
N THR A 124 4.92 -3.07 7.47
CA THR A 124 5.78 -2.51 8.53
C THR A 124 5.78 -3.37 9.80
N ALA A 125 4.61 -3.88 10.22
CA ALA A 125 4.51 -4.78 11.37
C ALA A 125 5.26 -6.10 11.16
N LYS A 126 5.14 -6.72 9.97
CA LYS A 126 5.88 -7.95 9.62
C LYS A 126 7.40 -7.76 9.67
N LEU A 127 7.90 -6.60 9.22
CA LEU A 127 9.32 -6.25 9.29
C LEU A 127 9.82 -6.13 10.72
N CYS A 128 9.04 -5.51 11.60
CA CYS A 128 9.40 -5.37 13.02
C CYS A 128 9.51 -6.72 13.73
N ASN A 129 8.66 -7.69 13.40
CA ASN A 129 8.73 -9.04 13.96
C ASN A 129 9.90 -9.88 13.40
N CYS A 130 10.35 -9.59 12.18
CA CYS A 130 11.49 -10.28 11.58
C CYS A 130 12.84 -9.78 12.14
N CYS A 131 12.95 -8.51 12.52
CA CYS A 131 14.18 -7.91 12.99
C CYS A 131 14.72 -8.59 14.28
N PRO A 132 16.00 -9.00 14.32
CA PRO A 132 16.64 -9.55 15.52
C PRO A 132 16.99 -8.45 16.53
N CYS A 133 16.94 -7.19 16.08
CA CYS A 133 17.00 -6.03 16.92
C CYS A 133 15.68 -5.95 17.69
N ASN A 134 15.70 -6.38 18.95
CA ASN A 134 14.89 -5.74 19.97
C ASN A 134 15.27 -4.23 19.94
N ALA A 135 14.66 -3.45 19.05
CA ALA A 135 14.79 -2.00 19.04
C ALA A 135 14.49 -1.53 20.47
N SER A 136 15.25 -0.58 21.01
CA SER A 136 15.14 -0.03 22.37
C SER A 136 13.73 -0.18 22.98
N TYR A 137 13.61 -0.58 24.26
CA TYR A 137 12.34 -0.86 24.97
C TYR A 137 11.20 0.15 24.69
N HIS A 138 11.54 1.40 24.37
CA HIS A 138 10.62 2.46 23.96
C HIS A 138 9.93 2.22 22.59
N SER A 139 10.66 1.70 21.60
CA SER A 139 10.11 1.28 20.30
C SER A 139 9.33 -0.02 20.42
N ILE A 140 9.77 -1.00 21.22
CA ILE A 140 9.03 -2.27 21.45
C ILE A 140 7.68 -2.01 22.12
N THR A 141 7.58 -1.06 23.05
CA THR A 141 6.29 -0.80 23.73
C THR A 141 5.30 -0.11 22.79
N PHE A 142 5.77 0.83 21.96
CA PHE A 142 4.96 1.45 20.91
C PHE A 142 4.57 0.45 19.81
N LEU A 143 5.50 -0.40 19.39
CA LEU A 143 5.30 -1.39 18.32
C LEU A 143 4.51 -2.62 18.78
N ARG A 144 4.64 -3.09 20.02
CA ARG A 144 3.77 -4.13 20.61
C ARG A 144 2.34 -3.63 20.75
N LYS A 145 2.18 -2.34 21.08
CA LYS A 145 0.89 -1.67 21.01
C LYS A 145 0.39 -1.62 19.55
N LEU A 146 1.26 -1.42 18.56
CA LEU A 146 0.89 -1.54 17.14
C LEU A 146 0.74 -2.98 16.61
N ASP A 147 1.19 -4.02 17.34
CA ASP A 147 1.14 -5.46 17.02
C ASP A 147 -0.07 -6.19 17.64
N GLU A 148 -0.62 -5.63 18.72
CA GLU A 148 -1.91 -6.02 19.30
C GLU A 148 -3.09 -5.33 18.59
N PHE A 149 -2.84 -4.13 18.07
CA PHE A 149 -3.77 -3.36 17.24
C PHE A 149 -3.98 -3.88 15.79
N PRO A 150 -3.03 -4.46 15.03
CA PRO A 150 -3.11 -4.68 13.61
C PRO A 150 -3.94 -5.91 13.25
N THR A 151 -4.13 -6.88 14.15
CA THR A 151 -5.02 -8.03 13.88
C THR A 151 -6.48 -7.59 14.01
N THR A 152 -6.81 -6.88 15.09
CA THR A 152 -8.16 -6.32 15.27
C THR A 152 -8.45 -5.21 14.25
N LEU A 153 -7.50 -4.30 13.98
CA LEU A 153 -7.62 -3.34 12.89
C LEU A 153 -7.65 -4.00 11.52
N TYR A 154 -6.93 -5.10 11.28
CA TYR A 154 -7.03 -5.86 10.03
C TYR A 154 -8.44 -6.37 9.82
N TYR A 155 -9.06 -6.98 10.82
CA TYR A 155 -10.43 -7.46 10.69
C TYR A 155 -11.44 -6.30 10.57
N ILE A 156 -11.25 -5.20 11.31
CA ILE A 156 -12.11 -4.01 11.23
C ILE A 156 -11.96 -3.29 9.87
N PHE A 157 -10.72 -3.06 9.41
CA PHE A 157 -10.46 -2.45 8.11
C PHE A 157 -10.90 -3.35 6.97
N ASN A 158 -10.63 -4.65 7.00
CA ASN A 158 -11.09 -5.55 5.94
C ASN A 158 -12.61 -5.69 5.88
N THR A 159 -13.31 -5.66 7.03
CA THR A 159 -14.77 -5.62 7.03
C THR A 159 -15.30 -4.28 6.50
N MET A 160 -14.68 -3.16 6.87
CA MET A 160 -15.00 -1.83 6.32
C MET A 160 -14.70 -1.72 4.82
N LEU A 161 -13.63 -2.35 4.34
CA LEU A 161 -13.26 -2.39 2.92
C LEU A 161 -14.20 -3.27 2.12
N LEU A 162 -14.62 -4.42 2.67
CA LEU A 162 -15.59 -5.30 2.04
C LEU A 162 -16.96 -4.61 1.91
N THR A 163 -17.40 -3.91 2.95
CA THR A 163 -18.66 -3.15 2.88
C THR A 163 -18.56 -2.02 1.87
N LEU A 164 -17.44 -1.29 1.83
CA LEU A 164 -17.21 -0.24 0.82
C LEU A 164 -17.13 -0.79 -0.60
N LEU A 165 -16.51 -1.95 -0.82
CA LEU A 165 -16.45 -2.59 -2.14
C LEU A 165 -17.85 -3.03 -2.60
N VAL A 166 -18.65 -3.61 -1.69
CA VAL A 166 -20.04 -3.97 -1.98
C VAL A 166 -20.85 -2.72 -2.32
N PHE A 167 -20.66 -1.62 -1.59
CA PHE A 167 -21.25 -0.34 -1.96
C PHE A 167 -20.73 0.12 -3.33
N HIS A 168 -19.42 0.10 -3.59
CA HIS A 168 -18.90 0.59 -4.88
C HIS A 168 -19.45 -0.21 -6.08
N VAL A 169 -19.58 -1.53 -5.96
CA VAL A 169 -20.21 -2.40 -6.97
C VAL A 169 -21.71 -2.13 -7.10
N TYR A 170 -22.43 -2.01 -5.99
CA TYR A 170 -23.87 -1.71 -5.98
C TYR A 170 -24.17 -0.38 -6.67
N TRP A 171 -23.38 0.65 -6.36
CA TRP A 171 -23.54 1.99 -6.91
C TRP A 171 -23.08 2.09 -8.37
N TRP A 172 -22.04 1.36 -8.78
CA TRP A 172 -21.68 1.21 -10.20
C TRP A 172 -22.84 0.60 -11.01
N LYS A 173 -23.49 -0.42 -10.43
CA LYS A 173 -24.70 -1.05 -10.98
C LYS A 173 -25.86 -0.06 -11.11
N LEU A 174 -26.03 0.83 -10.13
CA LEU A 174 -27.08 1.86 -10.11
C LEU A 174 -26.86 2.92 -11.21
N ILE A 175 -25.63 3.43 -11.34
CA ILE A 175 -25.28 4.43 -12.37
C ILE A 175 -25.52 3.87 -13.77
N TYR A 176 -25.09 2.63 -14.03
CA TYR A 176 -25.31 2.00 -15.33
C TYR A 176 -26.79 1.71 -15.65
N SER A 177 -27.63 1.54 -14.63
CA SER A 177 -29.07 1.35 -14.85
C SER A 177 -29.83 2.64 -15.11
N GLU A 178 -29.27 3.81 -14.76
CA GLU A 178 -29.92 5.11 -14.93
C GLU A 178 -29.66 5.75 -16.31
N ASP A 179 -28.66 5.25 -17.06
CA ASP A 179 -28.36 5.64 -18.44
C ASP A 179 -29.14 4.79 -19.50
N GLU A 180 -29.91 3.78 -19.08
CA GLU A 180 -30.72 2.92 -19.99
C GLU A 180 -32.22 3.34 -20.12
N ASP A 181 -32.68 4.35 -19.38
CA ASP A 181 -34.03 4.95 -19.48
C ASP A 181 -34.00 6.33 -20.16
#